data_AF-K1UFS9-F1
#
_entry.id   AF-K1UFS9-F1
#
_cell.length_a   1.000
_cell.length_b   1.000
_cell.length_c   1.000
_cell.angle_alpha   90.00
_cell.angle_beta   90.00
_cell.angle_gamma   90.00
#
_symmetry.space_group_name_H-M   'P 1'
#
loop_
_entity.id
_entity.type
_entity.pdbx_description
1 polymer ?
#
loop_
_entity_poly.entity_id
_entity_poly.type
_entity_poly.pdbx_seq_one_letter_code
_entity_poly.pdbx_strand_id
1 'polypeptide(L)'
;MPEEYLDDETFAAILGEAEKYLGYPYVWGGSSPATSFDCSGFVSWVINHSGWDVGRLGAQGLYNICTPTSNPKPGDLVFFVGTYDTAGVSHCGIYVGDGMMIHCGDPIQY
;
A
#
# COMPACT_ATOMS: atom_id res chain seq x y z
N MET A 1 16.32 -1.86 -2.56
CA MET A 1 15.62 -3.14 -2.73
C MET A 1 16.51 -4.15 -3.44
N PRO A 2 17.05 -5.13 -2.71
CA PRO A 2 17.73 -6.31 -3.24
C PRO A 2 16.92 -7.09 -4.29
N GLU A 3 17.59 -7.64 -5.31
CA GLU A 3 16.96 -8.51 -6.32
C GLU A 3 16.35 -9.78 -5.72
N GLU A 4 16.90 -10.30 -4.61
CA GLU A 4 16.37 -11.47 -3.88
C GLU A 4 14.94 -11.29 -3.38
N TYR A 5 14.46 -10.05 -3.22
CA TYR A 5 13.07 -9.80 -2.83
C TYR A 5 12.10 -10.02 -3.99
N LEU A 6 12.56 -9.87 -5.22
CA LEU A 6 11.76 -10.10 -6.43
C LEU A 6 11.63 -11.58 -6.80
N ASP A 7 12.34 -12.48 -6.12
CA ASP A 7 12.15 -13.94 -6.26
C ASP A 7 10.74 -14.36 -5.77
N ASP A 8 10.10 -13.56 -4.91
CA ASP A 8 8.70 -13.72 -4.56
C ASP A 8 7.81 -13.11 -5.66
N GLU A 9 7.19 -13.99 -6.47
CA GLU A 9 6.29 -13.58 -7.56
C GLU A 9 5.14 -12.69 -7.08
N THR A 10 4.67 -12.88 -5.83
CA THR A 10 3.59 -12.07 -5.25
C THR A 10 4.08 -10.66 -4.99
N PHE A 11 5.25 -10.52 -4.38
CA PHE A 11 5.84 -9.20 -4.13
C PHE A 11 6.20 -8.50 -5.44
N ALA A 12 6.78 -9.20 -6.40
CA ALA A 12 7.09 -8.65 -7.72
C ALA A 12 5.83 -8.13 -8.43
N ALA A 13 4.70 -8.85 -8.32
CA ALA A 13 3.41 -8.40 -8.87
C ALA A 13 2.87 -7.17 -8.13
N ILE A 14 2.92 -7.16 -6.79
CA ILE A 14 2.51 -6.01 -5.96
C ILE A 14 3.33 -4.77 -6.33
N LEU A 15 4.66 -4.89 -6.34
CA LEU A 15 5.54 -3.77 -6.63
C LEU A 15 5.37 -3.28 -8.07
N GLY A 16 5.38 -4.19 -9.03
CA GLY A 16 5.23 -3.84 -10.44
C GLY A 16 3.88 -3.18 -10.76
N GLU A 17 2.84 -3.47 -9.98
CA GLU A 17 1.57 -2.76 -10.06
C GLU A 17 1.64 -1.39 -9.36
N ALA A 18 2.21 -1.33 -8.16
CA ALA A 18 2.36 -0.09 -7.37
C ALA A 18 3.17 0.99 -8.11
N GLU A 19 4.26 0.59 -8.77
CA GLU A 19 5.17 1.50 -9.48
C GLU A 19 4.52 2.24 -10.66
N LYS A 20 3.46 1.68 -11.26
CA LYS A 20 2.73 2.30 -12.37
C LYS A 20 2.11 3.64 -12.01
N TYR A 21 1.89 3.87 -10.72
CA TYR A 21 1.18 5.05 -10.21
C TYR A 21 2.12 6.03 -9.50
N LEU A 22 3.43 5.79 -9.51
CA LEU A 22 4.41 6.72 -8.97
C LEU A 22 4.23 8.13 -9.58
N GLY A 23 4.25 9.15 -8.73
CA GLY A 23 4.04 10.53 -9.13
C GLY A 23 2.56 10.97 -9.25
N TYR A 24 1.59 10.08 -9.05
CA TYR A 24 0.17 10.47 -9.02
C TYR A 24 -0.12 11.34 -7.78
N PRO A 25 -0.99 12.35 -7.87
CA PRO A 25 -1.33 13.22 -6.75
C PRO A 25 -2.27 12.51 -5.76
N TYR A 26 -2.19 12.86 -4.48
CA TYR A 26 -3.15 12.34 -3.49
C TYR A 26 -4.56 12.86 -3.78
N VAL A 27 -5.55 11.98 -3.83
CA VAL A 27 -6.96 12.37 -3.92
C VAL A 27 -7.75 11.63 -2.85
N TRP A 28 -8.30 12.39 -1.90
CA TRP A 28 -9.12 11.85 -0.83
C TRP A 28 -10.34 11.09 -1.37
N GLY A 29 -10.49 9.82 -0.98
CA GLY A 29 -11.55 8.94 -1.47
C GLY A 29 -11.27 8.32 -2.84
N GLY A 30 -10.15 8.68 -3.48
CA GLY A 30 -9.70 8.09 -4.73
C GLY A 30 -9.33 6.62 -4.56
N SER A 31 -9.72 5.79 -5.51
CA SER A 31 -9.44 4.33 -5.47
C SER A 31 -9.21 3.73 -6.85
N SER A 32 -8.91 4.57 -7.84
CA SER A 32 -8.68 4.15 -9.22
C SER A 32 -7.73 5.12 -9.93
N PRO A 33 -7.01 4.67 -10.98
CA PRO A 33 -6.12 5.57 -11.74
C PRO A 33 -6.85 6.79 -12.32
N ALA A 34 -8.14 6.66 -12.64
CA ALA A 34 -8.97 7.74 -13.19
C ALA A 34 -9.31 8.82 -12.15
N THR A 35 -9.43 8.45 -10.88
CA THR A 35 -9.71 9.38 -9.76
C THR A 35 -8.46 9.77 -8.99
N SER A 36 -7.31 9.21 -9.36
CA SER A 36 -6.18 9.01 -8.45
C SER A 36 -6.57 8.23 -7.18
N PHE A 37 -5.67 8.21 -6.19
CA PHE A 37 -5.76 7.35 -5.03
C PHE A 37 -5.70 8.12 -3.71
N ASP A 38 -6.38 7.58 -2.70
CA ASP A 38 -6.05 7.79 -1.29
C ASP A 38 -5.10 6.69 -0.80
N CYS A 39 -4.56 6.81 0.42
CA CYS A 39 -3.64 5.82 0.99
C CYS A 39 -4.19 4.39 0.95
N SER A 40 -5.45 4.20 1.36
CA SER A 40 -6.12 2.90 1.42
C SER A 40 -6.59 2.39 0.07
N GLY A 41 -7.00 3.30 -0.81
CA GLY A 41 -7.45 3.03 -2.17
C GLY A 41 -6.30 2.60 -3.05
N PHE A 42 -5.12 3.20 -2.89
CA PHE A 42 -3.89 2.77 -3.54
C PHE A 42 -3.53 1.34 -3.15
N VAL A 43 -3.41 1.07 -1.84
CA VAL A 43 -3.04 -0.26 -1.33
C VAL A 43 -4.07 -1.31 -1.76
N SER A 44 -5.37 -1.02 -1.60
CA SER A 44 -6.45 -1.93 -2.03
C SER A 44 -6.37 -2.20 -3.54
N TRP A 45 -6.14 -1.17 -4.36
CA TRP A 45 -6.04 -1.31 -5.81
C TRP A 45 -4.87 -2.20 -6.21
N VAL A 46 -3.68 -1.95 -5.66
CA VAL A 46 -2.47 -2.72 -5.93
C VAL A 46 -2.68 -4.18 -5.57
N ILE A 47 -3.19 -4.46 -4.36
CA ILE A 47 -3.48 -5.83 -3.90
C ILE A 47 -4.48 -6.53 -4.83
N ASN A 48 -5.54 -5.82 -5.22
CA ASN A 48 -6.56 -6.38 -6.12
C ASN A 48 -6.02 -6.72 -7.51
N HIS A 49 -5.03 -5.95 -7.99
CA HIS A 49 -4.43 -6.14 -9.31
C HIS A 49 -3.16 -7.00 -9.28
N SER A 50 -2.68 -7.39 -8.10
CA SER A 50 -1.56 -8.31 -7.91
C SER A 50 -2.01 -9.76 -7.66
N GLY A 51 -3.30 -10.07 -7.85
CA GLY A 51 -3.85 -11.43 -7.79
C GLY A 51 -4.67 -11.77 -6.53
N TRP A 52 -4.93 -10.80 -5.67
CA TRP A 52 -5.79 -10.95 -4.48
C TRP A 52 -7.12 -10.24 -4.70
N ASP A 53 -8.12 -10.45 -3.84
CA ASP A 53 -9.37 -9.69 -3.85
C ASP A 53 -9.75 -9.31 -2.42
N VAL A 54 -9.44 -8.06 -2.05
CA VAL A 54 -9.79 -7.45 -0.76
C VAL A 54 -10.91 -6.42 -0.92
N GLY A 55 -11.37 -6.15 -2.15
CA GLY A 55 -12.29 -5.07 -2.46
C GLY A 55 -11.72 -3.68 -2.15
N ARG A 56 -12.59 -2.69 -1.91
CA ARG A 56 -12.19 -1.35 -1.44
C ARG A 56 -12.34 -1.27 0.06
N LEU A 57 -11.22 -1.33 0.79
CA LEU A 57 -11.19 -1.15 2.24
C LEU A 57 -10.56 0.18 2.61
N GLY A 58 -10.89 0.70 3.79
CA GLY A 58 -10.16 1.81 4.41
C GLY A 58 -8.87 1.31 5.07
N ALA A 59 -8.00 2.22 5.52
CA ALA A 59 -6.75 1.86 6.18
C ALA A 59 -6.99 0.96 7.41
N GLN A 60 -8.02 1.26 8.21
CA GLN A 60 -8.46 0.42 9.32
C GLN A 60 -9.01 -0.95 8.87
N GLY A 61 -9.71 -1.01 7.73
CA GLY A 61 -10.23 -2.26 7.18
C GLY A 61 -9.10 -3.19 6.74
N LEU A 62 -8.10 -2.64 6.05
CA LEU A 62 -6.88 -3.37 5.68
C LEU A 62 -6.14 -3.86 6.92
N TYR A 63 -6.00 -3.03 7.95
CA TYR A 63 -5.39 -3.42 9.21
C TYR A 63 -6.12 -4.60 9.87
N ASN A 64 -7.46 -4.60 9.87
CA ASN A 64 -8.26 -5.64 10.51
C ASN A 64 -8.18 -7.01 9.80
N ILE A 65 -7.83 -7.06 8.51
CA ILE A 65 -7.65 -8.31 7.76
C ILE A 65 -6.19 -8.81 7.79
N CYS A 66 -5.26 -7.95 8.23
CA CYS A 66 -3.85 -8.30 8.33
C CYS A 66 -3.50 -8.91 9.69
N THR A 67 -2.45 -9.72 9.71
CA THR A 67 -1.88 -10.27 10.95
C THR A 67 -0.61 -9.48 11.31
N PRO A 68 -0.48 -8.94 12.55
CA PRO A 68 0.72 -8.24 12.97
C PRO A 68 1.96 -9.13 12.91
N THR A 69 3.07 -8.61 12.41
CA THR A 69 4.38 -9.26 12.36
C THR A 69 5.46 -8.36 12.98
N SER A 70 6.46 -8.96 13.63
CA SER A 70 7.66 -8.27 14.11
C SER A 70 8.82 -8.33 13.12
N ASN A 71 8.69 -9.11 12.05
CA ASN A 71 9.70 -9.27 11.01
C ASN A 71 9.05 -9.02 9.64
N PRO A 72 8.81 -7.74 9.28
CA PRO A 72 8.14 -7.39 8.03
C PRO A 72 8.98 -7.85 6.84
N LYS A 73 8.30 -8.41 5.85
CA LYS A 73 8.87 -8.81 4.57
C LYS A 73 8.33 -7.91 3.46
N PRO A 74 9.08 -7.70 2.37
CA PRO A 74 8.56 -7.01 1.20
C PRO A 74 7.20 -7.58 0.76
N GLY A 75 6.21 -6.72 0.56
CA GLY A 75 4.82 -7.09 0.30
C GLY A 75 3.90 -6.99 1.53
N ASP A 76 4.45 -6.92 2.73
CA ASP A 76 3.66 -6.64 3.94
C ASP A 76 3.12 -5.21 3.95
N LEU A 77 2.00 -4.99 4.64
CA LEU A 77 1.40 -3.67 4.79
C LEU A 77 1.91 -2.98 6.04
N VAL A 78 2.30 -1.72 5.88
CA VAL A 78 2.70 -0.83 6.97
C VAL A 78 1.53 0.09 7.28
N PHE A 79 1.19 0.21 8.56
CA PHE A 79 0.09 1.04 9.03
C PHE A 79 0.61 2.07 10.01
N PHE A 80 0.14 3.31 9.89
CA PHE A 80 0.46 4.42 10.77
C PHE A 80 -0.80 4.97 11.41
N VAL A 81 -0.63 5.52 12.60
CA VAL A 81 -1.67 6.18 13.39
C VAL A 81 -1.24 7.61 13.67
N GLY A 82 -2.20 8.53 13.80
CA GLY A 82 -1.93 9.92 14.17
C GLY A 82 -1.28 10.80 13.09
N THR A 83 -1.29 10.38 11.82
CA THR A 83 -0.83 11.23 10.70
C THR A 83 -1.84 12.33 10.33
N TYR A 84 -3.12 12.14 10.69
CA TYR A 84 -4.17 13.17 10.66
C TYR A 84 -5.24 12.85 11.71
N ASP A 85 -6.17 13.78 11.96
CA ASP A 85 -7.20 13.66 12.98
C ASP A 85 -8.27 12.61 12.59
N THR A 86 -8.00 11.37 12.96
CA THR A 86 -8.93 10.24 12.77
C THR A 86 -8.77 9.20 13.87
N ALA A 87 -9.84 8.47 14.14
CA ALA A 87 -9.82 7.37 15.09
C ALA A 87 -9.24 6.11 14.41
N GLY A 88 -8.12 5.61 14.93
CA GLY A 88 -7.48 4.38 14.45
C GLY A 88 -6.35 4.61 13.45
N VAL A 89 -6.25 3.72 12.46
CA VAL A 89 -5.22 3.80 11.39
C VAL A 89 -5.51 4.99 10.49
N SER A 90 -4.54 5.92 10.46
CA SER A 90 -4.62 7.12 9.64
C SER A 90 -3.92 6.92 8.29
N HIS A 91 -2.85 6.12 8.21
CA HIS A 91 -2.14 5.96 6.93
C HIS A 91 -1.69 4.52 6.71
N CYS A 92 -1.54 4.13 5.45
CA CYS A 92 -1.03 2.82 5.10
C CYS A 92 -0.14 2.88 3.84
N GLY A 93 0.74 1.89 3.73
CA GLY A 93 1.66 1.70 2.61
C GLY A 93 2.09 0.25 2.50
N ILE A 94 2.80 -0.09 1.42
CA ILE A 94 3.33 -1.43 1.16
C ILE A 94 4.83 -1.40 1.44
N TYR A 95 5.30 -2.28 2.32
CA TYR A 95 6.71 -2.43 2.62
C TYR A 95 7.46 -3.01 1.42
N VAL A 96 8.59 -2.41 1.05
CA VAL A 96 9.40 -2.84 -0.11
C VAL A 96 10.82 -3.27 0.29
N GLY A 97 11.05 -3.54 1.57
CA GLY A 97 12.37 -3.89 2.10
C GLY A 97 13.23 -2.68 2.46
N ASP A 98 14.38 -2.93 3.09
CA ASP A 98 15.37 -1.91 3.50
C ASP A 98 14.82 -0.75 4.37
N GLY A 99 13.68 -0.95 5.02
CA GLY A 99 13.02 0.12 5.79
C GLY A 99 12.23 1.11 4.93
N MET A 100 12.04 0.83 3.64
CA MET A 100 11.29 1.67 2.69
C MET A 100 9.86 1.15 2.47
N MET A 101 8.96 2.02 2.02
CA MET A 101 7.58 1.63 1.70
C MET A 101 6.99 2.46 0.55
N ILE A 102 6.35 1.81 -0.41
CA ILE A 102 5.58 2.55 -1.41
C ILE A 102 4.21 2.93 -0.84
N HIS A 103 3.86 4.22 -0.87
CA HIS A 103 2.61 4.71 -0.35
C HIS A 103 2.03 5.88 -1.15
N CYS A 104 0.71 6.03 -1.10
CA CYS A 104 0.06 7.24 -1.58
C CYS A 104 0.10 8.33 -0.51
N GLY A 105 1.25 9.00 -0.42
CA GLY A 105 1.37 10.33 0.17
C GLY A 105 0.88 11.36 -0.86
N ASP A 106 1.55 12.50 -0.97
CA ASP A 106 1.31 13.46 -2.06
C ASP A 106 2.66 13.97 -2.61
N PRO A 107 3.13 13.48 -3.78
CA PRO A 107 2.55 12.43 -4.63
C PRO A 107 2.89 10.99 -4.15
N ILE A 108 2.44 9.98 -4.89
CA ILE A 108 2.80 8.56 -4.68
C ILE A 108 4.32 8.36 -4.84
N GLN A 109 4.96 7.79 -3.81
CA GLN A 109 6.41 7.60 -3.72
C GLN A 109 6.79 6.47 -2.74
N TYR A 110 8.10 6.23 -2.64
CA TYR A 110 8.78 5.26 -1.75
C TYR A 110 9.08 5.78 -0.34
#